data_AF-A0A2N4YUT5-F1
#
_entry.id   AF-A0A2N4YUT5-F1
#
_cell.length_a   1.000
_cell.length_b   1.000
_cell.length_c   1.000
_cell.angle_alpha   90.00
_cell.angle_beta   90.00
_cell.angle_gamma   90.00
#
_symmetry.space_group_name_H-M   'P 1'
#
loop_
_entity.id
_entity.type
_entity.pdbx_description
1 polymer ?
#
loop_
_entity_poly.entity_id
_entity_poly.type
_entity_poly.pdbx_seq_one_letter_code
_entity_poly.pdbx_strand_id
1 'polypeptide(L)' 'MRVAAGQFAVTPVWRTNAQTCVTMMQQAAREGAALLVLPEALLARDDNDPDMSVKSAQPLDGAFLQLLLA' A
#
# COMPACT_ATOMS: atom_id res chain seq x y z
N MET A 1 -3.44 8.54 -21.93
CA MET A 1 -2.89 8.35 -20.58
C MET A 1 -3.26 6.95 -20.10
N ARG A 2 -2.31 6.13 -19.67
CA ARG A 2 -2.59 4.77 -19.14
C ARG A 2 -2.70 4.83 -17.62
N VAL A 3 -3.69 4.16 -17.06
CA VAL A 3 -3.90 4.05 -15.61
C VAL A 3 -3.91 2.56 -15.26
N ALA A 4 -3.14 2.19 -14.23
CA ALA A 4 -3.12 0.85 -13.68
C ALA A 4 -4.03 0.78 -12.43
N ALA A 5 -4.78 -0.30 -12.29
CA ALA A 5 -5.53 -0.61 -11.08
C ALA A 5 -4.93 -1.88 -10.45
N GLY A 6 -4.44 -1.76 -9.21
CA GLY A 6 -3.80 -2.86 -8.51
C GLY A 6 -4.81 -3.69 -7.71
N GLN A 7 -4.75 -5.01 -7.85
CA GLN A 7 -5.37 -5.91 -6.87
C GLN A 7 -4.37 -6.20 -5.76
N PHE A 8 -4.80 -6.03 -4.51
CA PHE A 8 -3.91 -6.06 -3.35
C PHE A 8 -4.50 -6.94 -2.26
N ALA A 9 -3.72 -7.90 -1.77
CA ALA A 9 -4.04 -8.69 -0.59
C ALA A 9 -3.36 -8.05 0.63
N VAL A 10 -4.14 -7.33 1.44
CA VAL A 10 -3.63 -6.63 2.63
C VAL A 10 -3.24 -7.63 3.71
N THR A 11 -2.08 -7.41 4.33
CA THR A 11 -1.59 -8.21 5.46
C THR A 11 -1.66 -7.43 6.77
N PRO A 12 -1.48 -8.09 7.94
CA PRO A 12 -1.38 -7.40 9.22
C PRO A 12 -0.08 -6.59 9.40
N VAL A 13 0.93 -6.79 8.55
CA VAL A 13 2.26 -6.19 8.71
C VAL A 13 2.43 -5.03 7.73
N TRP A 14 2.38 -3.80 8.26
CA TRP A 14 2.44 -2.59 7.43
C TRP A 14 3.68 -2.52 6.53
N ARG A 15 4.83 -3.01 7.01
CA ARG A 15 6.08 -2.97 6.25
C ARG A 15 6.01 -3.86 5.01
N THR A 16 5.44 -5.05 5.14
CA THR A 16 5.15 -5.96 4.02
C THR A 16 4.24 -5.28 3.01
N ASN A 17 3.16 -4.66 3.47
CA ASN A 17 2.21 -3.98 2.59
C ASN A 17 2.88 -2.81 1.84
N ALA A 18 3.70 -2.01 2.53
CA ALA A 18 4.42 -0.89 1.94
C ALA A 18 5.40 -1.36 0.84
N GLN A 19 6.14 -2.45 1.08
CA GLN A 19 7.03 -3.04 0.07
C GLN A 19 6.28 -3.59 -1.14
N THR A 20 5.09 -4.19 -0.94
CA THR A 20 4.23 -4.58 -2.07
C THR A 20 3.78 -3.35 -2.86
N CYS A 21 3.40 -2.24 -2.20
CA CYS A 21 3.04 -1.00 -2.88
C CYS A 21 4.19 -0.48 -3.76
N VAL A 22 5.41 -0.41 -3.22
CA VAL A 22 6.60 0.01 -3.98
C VAL A 22 6.86 -0.90 -5.19
N THR A 23 6.74 -2.21 -5.01
CA THR A 23 6.89 -3.18 -6.10
C THR A 23 5.87 -2.95 -7.21
N MET A 24 4.61 -2.69 -6.86
CA MET A 24 3.55 -2.38 -7.81
C MET A 24 3.75 -1.02 -8.49
N MET A 25 4.22 0.00 -7.78
CA MET A 25 4.58 1.30 -8.36
C MET A 25 5.67 1.14 -9.42
N GLN A 26 6.72 0.38 -9.12
CA GLN A 26 7.79 0.07 -10.07
C GLN A 26 7.29 -0.73 -11.27
N GLN A 27 6.35 -1.67 -11.08
CA GLN A 27 5.76 -2.41 -12.19
C GLN A 27 4.91 -1.50 -13.10
N ALA A 28 4.02 -0.69 -12.52
CA ALA A 28 3.18 0.24 -13.26
C ALA A 28 4.01 1.24 -14.07
N ALA A 29 5.10 1.75 -13.49
CA ALA A 29 6.04 2.63 -14.19
C ALA A 29 6.71 1.92 -15.38
N ARG A 30 7.18 0.67 -15.19
CA ARG A 30 7.77 -0.15 -16.27
C ARG A 30 6.80 -0.43 -17.41
N GLU A 31 5.51 -0.55 -17.13
CA GLU A 31 4.45 -0.77 -18.12
C GLU A 31 3.93 0.54 -18.78
N GLY A 32 4.47 1.69 -18.37
CA GLY A 32 4.12 3.00 -18.91
C GLY A 32 2.78 3.55 -18.42
N ALA A 33 2.33 3.14 -17.23
CA ALA A 33 1.20 3.77 -16.56
C ALA A 33 1.60 5.14 -15.98
N ALA A 34 0.73 6.13 -16.14
CA ALA A 34 0.90 7.47 -15.57
C ALA A 34 0.35 7.58 -14.14
N LEU A 35 -0.51 6.64 -13.75
CA LEU A 35 -1.14 6.57 -12.43
C LEU A 35 -1.37 5.10 -12.05
N LEU A 36 -1.02 4.73 -10.83
CA LEU A 36 -1.42 3.49 -10.18
C LEU A 36 -2.47 3.81 -9.11
N VAL A 37 -3.62 3.15 -9.19
CA VAL A 37 -4.67 3.21 -8.17
C VAL A 37 -4.67 1.89 -7.39
N LEU A 38 -4.57 1.98 -6.07
CA LEU A 38 -4.61 0.84 -5.15
C LEU A 38 -5.90 0.91 -4.32
N PRO A 39 -6.40 -0.23 -3.78
CA PRO A 39 -7.59 -0.24 -2.95
C PRO A 39 -7.37 0.47 -1.61
N GLU A 40 -8.45 0.72 -0.89
CA GLU A 40 -8.42 1.29 0.46
C GLU A 40 -7.83 0.30 1.50
N ALA A 41 -7.45 0.83 2.67
CA ALA A 41 -7.05 0.08 3.86
C ALA A 41 -5.75 -0.73 3.70
N LEU A 42 -4.80 -0.25 2.90
CA LEU A 42 -3.52 -0.90 2.63
C LEU A 42 -2.57 -0.96 3.83
N LEU A 43 -2.79 -0.10 4.84
CA LEU A 43 -1.84 0.06 5.95
C LEU A 43 -1.67 -1.26 6.70
N ALA A 44 -2.75 -1.82 7.23
CA ALA A 44 -2.78 -3.15 7.82
C ALA A 44 -4.25 -3.60 8.01
N ARG A 45 -4.47 -4.89 7.83
CA ARG A 45 -5.75 -5.55 8.09
C ARG A 45 -5.52 -6.98 8.56
N ASP A 46 -6.35 -7.43 9.48
CA ASP A 46 -6.44 -8.82 9.92
C ASP A 46 -7.93 -9.12 10.17
N ASP A 47 -8.47 -10.16 9.55
CA ASP A 47 -9.89 -10.50 9.71
C ASP A 47 -10.19 -11.10 11.10
N ASN A 48 -9.16 -11.48 11.87
CA ASN A 48 -9.30 -11.96 13.25
C ASN A 48 -9.09 -10.86 14.30
N ASP A 49 -8.64 -9.66 13.90
CA ASP A 49 -8.44 -8.52 14.79
C ASP A 49 -9.18 -7.28 14.23
N PRO A 50 -10.43 -7.02 14.67
CA PRO A 50 -11.23 -5.90 14.17
C PRO A 50 -10.61 -4.53 14.49
N ASP A 51 -9.69 -4.44 15.45
CA ASP A 51 -9.02 -3.20 15.83
C ASP A 51 -7.68 -2.99 15.09
N MET A 52 -7.29 -3.92 14.20
CA MET A 52 -5.98 -3.92 13.53
C MET A 52 -5.67 -2.58 12.86
N SER A 53 -6.66 -1.98 12.18
CA SER A 53 -6.47 -0.71 11.48
C SER A 53 -6.21 0.46 12.45
N VAL A 54 -6.85 0.46 13.62
CA VAL A 54 -6.64 1.50 14.64
C VAL A 54 -5.28 1.32 15.32
N LYS A 55 -4.94 0.08 15.71
CA LYS A 55 -3.64 -0.25 16.32
C LYS A 55 -2.46 0.04 15.40
N SER A 56 -2.69 -0.07 14.09
CA SER A 56 -1.67 0.16 13.06
C SER A 56 -1.59 1.60 12.59
N ALA A 57 -2.41 2.51 13.13
CA ALA A 57 -2.44 3.91 12.70
C ALA A 57 -1.05 4.54 12.76
N GLN A 58 -0.71 5.29 11.72
CA GLN A 58 0.56 6.02 11.63
C GLN A 58 0.29 7.49 11.27
N PRO A 59 1.19 8.41 11.64
CA PRO A 59 1.18 9.77 11.12
C PRO A 59 1.20 9.81 9.58
N LEU A 60 0.73 10.91 8.99
CA LEU A 60 0.76 11.10 7.53
C LEU A 60 2.18 11.19 6.95
N ASP A 61 3.18 11.45 7.77
CA ASP A 61 4.60 11.42 7.45
C ASP A 61 5.32 10.22 8.09
N GLY A 62 4.54 9.22 8.54
CA GLY A 62 5.03 8.02 9.20
C GLY A 62 5.74 7.03 8.27
N ALA A 63 6.24 5.95 8.87
CA ALA A 63 7.16 5.02 8.21
C ALA A 63 6.58 4.31 6.98
N PHE A 64 5.26 4.07 6.94
CA PHE A 64 4.58 3.54 5.74
C PHE A 64 4.76 4.48 4.55
N LEU A 65 4.40 5.76 4.69
CA LEU A 65 4.50 6.73 3.59
C LEU A 65 5.94 7.10 3.27
N GLN A 66 6.83 7.17 4.27
CA GLN A 66 8.27 7.36 4.01
C GLN A 66 8.85 6.28 3.10
N LEU A 67 8.40 5.02 3.24
CA LEU A 67 8.87 3.92 2.38
C LEU A 67 8.32 4.02 0.95
N LEU A 68 7.10 4.53 0.76
CA LEU A 68 6.50 4.75 -0.56
C LEU A 68 7.12 5.93 -1.31
N LEU A 69 7.63 6.92 -0.58
CA LEU A 69 8.23 8.15 -1.13
C LEU A 69 9.74 8.04 -1.37
N ALA A 70 10.37 6.93 -0.96
CA ALA A 70 11.79 6.67 -1.12
C ALA A 70 12.15 6.26 -2.56
#